data_AF-A0A1M5SZ29-F1
#
_entry.id   AF-A0A1M5SZ29-F1
#
_cell.length_a   1.000
_cell.length_b   1.000
_cell.length_c   1.000
_cell.angle_alpha   90.00
_cell.angle_beta   90.00
_cell.angle_gamma   90.00
#
_symmetry.space_group_name_H-M   'P 1'
#
loop_
_entity.id
_entity.type
_entity.pdbx_description
1 polymer ?
#
loop_
_entity_poly.entity_id
_entity_poly.type
_entity_poly.pdbx_seq_one_letter_code
_entity_poly.pdbx_strand_id
1 'polypeptide(L)'
;MHAFAAAGAGFLLAVLWFDLMFDVQTRKHAGDVLPPEVLSSISAYYRRVTTEAYPMNRLVAVVMLLTLAAICAEIVQRETAWWIGWGSLLLAASGFVPTMMRTVPNARRLGMGTDTAEEQSRLARAVCRDHMFSFARMACVLILQLIAR
;
A
#
# COMPACT_ATOMS: atom_id res chain seq x y z
N MET A 1 -22.54 -6.47 1.85
CA MET A 1 -21.38 -5.54 1.79
C MET A 1 -20.12 -6.14 1.16
N HIS A 2 -20.01 -7.47 1.07
CA HIS A 2 -18.84 -8.20 0.53
C HIS A 2 -18.32 -7.73 -0.84
N ALA A 3 -19.21 -7.48 -1.80
CA ALA A 3 -18.79 -7.01 -3.12
C ALA A 3 -18.05 -5.66 -3.05
N PHE A 4 -18.43 -4.79 -2.11
CA PHE A 4 -17.79 -3.49 -1.91
C PHE A 4 -16.43 -3.63 -1.22
N ALA A 5 -16.33 -4.46 -0.18
CA ALA A 5 -15.05 -4.74 0.48
C ALA A 5 -14.06 -5.44 -0.48
N ALA A 6 -14.53 -6.40 -1.29
CA ALA A 6 -13.73 -7.06 -2.30
C ALA A 6 -13.27 -6.09 -3.41
N ALA A 7 -14.16 -5.21 -3.90
CA ALA A 7 -13.79 -4.18 -4.87
C ALA A 7 -12.74 -3.21 -4.33
N GLY A 8 -12.90 -2.76 -3.07
CA GLY A 8 -11.93 -1.93 -2.39
C GLY A 8 -10.57 -2.62 -2.23
N ALA A 9 -10.56 -3.88 -1.78
CA ALA A 9 -9.34 -4.67 -1.66
C ALA A 9 -8.65 -4.90 -3.01
N GLY A 10 -9.41 -5.19 -4.07
CA GLY A 10 -8.90 -5.33 -5.44
C GLY A 10 -8.30 -4.03 -5.99
N PHE A 11 -8.95 -2.89 -5.77
CA PHE A 11 -8.41 -1.58 -6.13
C PHE A 11 -7.08 -1.31 -5.42
N LEU A 12 -7.00 -1.55 -4.11
CA LEU A 12 -5.77 -1.33 -3.35
C LEU A 12 -4.63 -2.28 -3.76
N LEU A 13 -4.95 -3.52 -4.15
CA LEU A 13 -3.97 -4.42 -4.77
C LEU A 13 -3.44 -3.89 -6.09
N ALA A 14 -4.31 -3.31 -6.93
CA ALA A 14 -3.88 -2.71 -8.19
C ALA A 14 -2.97 -1.49 -7.96
N VAL A 15 -3.28 -0.66 -6.97
CA VAL A 15 -2.40 0.46 -6.56
C VAL A 15 -1.04 -0.06 -6.11
N LEU A 16 -1.02 -1.03 -5.18
CA LEU A 16 0.22 -1.64 -4.68
C LEU A 16 1.03 -2.32 -5.80
N TRP A 17 0.36 -2.87 -6.81
CA TRP A 17 1.02 -3.41 -7.98
C TRP A 17 1.79 -2.33 -8.75
N PHE A 18 1.17 -1.16 -8.98
CA PHE A 18 1.86 -0.03 -9.62
C PHE A 18 3.05 0.46 -8.80
N ASP A 19 2.92 0.54 -7.47
CA ASP A 19 4.05 0.90 -6.59
C ASP A 19 5.19 -0.12 -6.73
N LEU A 20 4.85 -1.42 -6.68
CA LEU A 20 5.81 -2.51 -6.79
C LEU A 20 6.54 -2.55 -8.13
N MET A 21 5.93 -2.14 -9.24
CA MET A 21 6.61 -2.07 -10.54
C MET A 21 7.87 -1.20 -10.49
N PHE A 22 7.89 -0.15 -9.67
CA PHE A 22 9.05 0.70 -9.46
C PHE A 22 9.94 0.20 -8.31
N ASP A 23 9.35 -0.21 -7.20
CA ASP A 23 10.09 -0.57 -5.98
C ASP A 23 10.94 -1.85 -6.13
N VAL A 24 10.53 -2.81 -6.97
CA VAL A 24 11.31 -4.05 -7.16
C VAL A 24 12.67 -3.81 -7.81
N GLN A 25 12.91 -2.62 -8.39
CA GLN A 25 14.24 -2.22 -8.87
C GLN A 25 15.29 -2.23 -7.73
N THR A 26 14.86 -1.99 -6.49
CA THR A 26 15.73 -2.03 -5.30
C THR A 26 16.27 -3.43 -5.00
N ARG A 27 15.55 -4.49 -5.41
CA ARG A 27 15.94 -5.90 -5.14
C ARG A 27 17.02 -6.41 -6.11
N LYS A 28 17.17 -5.77 -7.27
CA LYS A 28 18.17 -6.17 -8.27
C LYS A 28 19.60 -5.74 -7.90
N HIS A 29 19.74 -4.91 -6.86
CA HIS A 29 21.00 -4.33 -6.45
C HIS A 29 21.31 -4.69 -4.99
N ALA A 30 22.43 -5.37 -4.76
CA ALA A 30 22.86 -5.81 -3.43
C ALA A 30 23.72 -4.78 -2.67
N GLY A 31 24.25 -3.75 -3.36
CA GLY A 31 25.08 -2.71 -2.74
C GLY A 31 24.27 -1.76 -1.84
N ASP A 32 24.95 -1.16 -0.86
CA ASP A 32 24.31 -0.26 0.12
C ASP A 32 23.64 0.96 -0.54
N VAL A 33 24.26 1.46 -1.61
CA VAL A 33 23.75 2.58 -2.41
C VAL A 33 23.18 2.06 -3.73
N LEU A 34 21.94 2.44 -4.04
CA LEU A 34 21.29 2.14 -5.31
C LEU A 34 21.86 3.02 -6.44
N PRO A 35 21.88 2.54 -7.69
CA PRO A 35 22.30 3.36 -8.82
C PRO A 35 21.48 4.65 -8.95
N PRO A 36 22.08 5.78 -9.36
CA PRO A 36 21.38 7.05 -9.53
C PRO A 36 20.15 6.98 -10.45
N GLU A 37 20.18 6.12 -11.46
CA GLU A 37 19.10 5.90 -12.42
C GLU A 37 17.89 5.24 -11.74
N VAL A 38 18.13 4.33 -10.79
CA VAL A 38 17.07 3.68 -10.00
C VAL A 38 16.46 4.67 -9.02
N LEU A 39 17.30 5.44 -8.31
CA LEU A 39 16.82 6.44 -7.35
C LEU A 39 16.03 7.55 -8.05
N SER A 40 16.50 8.06 -9.19
CA SER A 40 15.78 9.06 -9.97
C SER A 40 14.45 8.54 -10.50
N SER A 41 14.41 7.29 -10.98
CA SER A 41 13.17 6.61 -11.43
C SER A 41 12.13 6.53 -10.29
N ILE A 42 12.55 6.00 -9.13
CA ILE A 42 11.66 5.84 -7.96
C ILE A 42 11.24 7.20 -7.38
N SER A 43 12.17 8.16 -7.28
CA SER A 43 11.90 9.51 -6.79
C SER A 43 10.90 10.25 -7.69
N ALA A 44 11.08 10.21 -9.01
CA ALA A 44 10.15 10.82 -9.97
C ALA A 44 8.75 10.20 -9.86
N TYR A 45 8.66 8.87 -9.72
CA TYR A 45 7.40 8.18 -9.50
C TYR A 45 6.69 8.66 -8.22
N TYR A 46 7.38 8.65 -7.08
CA TYR A 46 6.77 9.05 -5.82
C TYR A 46 6.48 10.54 -5.75
N ARG A 47 7.26 11.41 -6.42
CA ARG A 47 6.91 12.83 -6.55
C ARG A 47 5.56 13.00 -7.24
N ARG A 48 5.35 12.26 -8.34
CA ARG A 48 4.09 12.29 -9.06
C ARG A 48 2.94 11.76 -8.20
N VAL A 49 3.08 10.58 -7.62
CA VAL A 49 2.01 9.93 -6.83
C VAL A 49 1.67 10.72 -5.57
N THR A 50 2.67 11.25 -4.86
CA THR A 50 2.44 11.94 -3.57
C THR A 50 2.05 13.39 -3.72
N THR A 51 2.53 14.09 -4.77
CA THR A 51 2.43 15.55 -4.89
C THR A 51 1.72 15.99 -6.17
N GLU A 52 2.20 15.59 -7.34
CA GLU A 52 1.73 16.16 -8.62
C GLU A 52 0.36 15.62 -9.05
N ALA A 53 0.00 14.39 -8.66
CA ALA A 53 -1.26 13.74 -9.00
C ALA A 53 -2.45 14.23 -8.14
N TYR A 54 -2.38 15.43 -7.55
CA TYR A 54 -3.51 16.02 -6.84
C TYR A 54 -4.69 16.29 -7.79
N PRO A 55 -5.95 15.97 -7.43
CA PRO A 55 -6.43 15.41 -6.16
C PRO A 55 -6.47 13.87 -6.11
N MET A 56 -6.10 13.17 -7.19
CA MET A 56 -6.16 11.72 -7.31
C MET A 56 -5.35 10.99 -6.22
N ASN A 57 -4.28 11.60 -5.73
CA ASN A 57 -3.48 11.08 -4.61
C ASN A 57 -4.31 10.84 -3.33
N ARG A 58 -5.44 11.54 -3.13
CA ARG A 58 -6.34 11.35 -1.99
C ARG A 58 -7.29 10.16 -2.16
N LEU A 59 -7.51 9.70 -3.39
CA LEU A 59 -8.45 8.62 -3.69
C LEU A 59 -8.05 7.31 -2.98
N VAL A 60 -6.75 7.00 -2.94
CA VAL A 60 -6.24 5.80 -2.26
C VAL A 60 -6.63 5.81 -0.77
N ALA A 61 -6.41 6.93 -0.08
CA ALA A 61 -6.78 7.09 1.32
C ALA A 61 -8.30 6.96 1.53
N VAL A 62 -9.11 7.51 0.62
CA VAL A 62 -10.57 7.38 0.67
C VAL A 62 -10.99 5.90 0.49
N VAL A 63 -10.42 5.18 -0.47
CA VAL A 63 -10.73 3.77 -0.70
C VAL A 63 -10.28 2.90 0.48
N MET A 64 -9.14 3.19 1.12
CA MET A 64 -8.74 2.52 2.35
C MET A 64 -9.80 2.68 3.46
N LEU A 65 -10.28 3.90 3.70
CA LEU A 65 -11.31 4.17 4.70
C LEU A 65 -12.64 3.48 4.37
N LEU A 66 -13.07 3.56 3.11
CA LEU A 66 -14.31 2.93 2.64
C LEU A 66 -14.23 1.39 2.75
N THR A 67 -13.08 0.80 2.46
CA THR A 67 -12.85 -0.65 2.60
C THR A 67 -12.95 -1.07 4.07
N LEU A 68 -12.34 -0.33 4.99
CA LEU A 68 -12.48 -0.59 6.43
C LEU A 68 -13.93 -0.43 6.91
N ALA A 69 -14.61 0.64 6.49
CA ALA A 69 -15.99 0.88 6.86
C ALA A 69 -16.92 -0.24 6.38
N ALA A 70 -16.70 -0.77 5.17
CA ALA A 70 -17.45 -1.90 4.64
C ALA A 70 -17.22 -3.18 5.45
N ILE A 71 -15.97 -3.52 5.80
CA ILE A 71 -15.66 -4.67 6.65
C ILE A 71 -16.32 -4.52 8.03
N CYS A 72 -16.28 -3.33 8.64
CA CYS A 72 -16.97 -3.06 9.90
C CYS A 72 -18.49 -3.25 9.77
N ALA A 73 -19.08 -2.78 8.66
CA ALA A 73 -20.50 -2.95 8.40
C ALA A 73 -20.90 -4.42 8.23
N GLU A 74 -20.06 -5.26 7.62
CA GLU A 74 -20.25 -6.72 7.53
C GLU A 74 -20.29 -7.38 8.91
N ILE A 75 -19.36 -6.98 9.80
CA ILE A 75 -19.28 -7.49 11.17
C ILE A 75 -20.54 -7.12 11.96
N VAL A 76 -20.98 -5.87 11.87
CA VAL A 76 -22.18 -5.37 12.59
C VAL A 76 -23.45 -6.05 12.08
N GLN A 77 -23.57 -6.22 10.77
CA GLN A 77 -24.74 -6.85 10.15
C GLN A 77 -24.73 -8.39 10.24
N ARG A 78 -23.65 -8.99 10.76
CA ARG A 78 -23.42 -10.45 10.84
C ARG A 78 -23.60 -11.16 9.49
N GLU A 79 -23.22 -10.48 8.41
CA GLU A 79 -23.31 -11.04 7.04
C GLU A 79 -22.30 -12.15 6.81
N THR A 80 -21.28 -12.27 7.67
CA THR A 80 -20.18 -13.23 7.54
C THR A 80 -19.96 -14.03 8.82
N ALA A 81 -19.32 -15.20 8.66
CA ALA A 81 -18.71 -15.90 9.78
C ALA A 81 -17.77 -14.94 10.52
N TRP A 82 -17.96 -14.82 11.83
CA TRP A 82 -17.30 -13.81 12.68
C TRP A 82 -15.77 -13.78 12.50
N TRP A 83 -15.14 -14.94 12.28
CA TRP A 83 -13.69 -15.05 12.07
C TRP A 83 -13.21 -14.41 10.74
N ILE A 84 -14.05 -14.40 9.70
CA ILE A 84 -13.72 -13.75 8.41
C ILE A 84 -13.73 -12.24 8.58
N GLY A 85 -14.79 -11.68 9.16
CA GLY A 85 -14.90 -10.25 9.38
C GLY A 85 -13.76 -9.71 10.25
N TRP A 86 -13.52 -10.34 11.42
CA TRP A 86 -12.41 -9.94 12.30
C TRP A 86 -11.04 -10.19 11.68
N GLY A 87 -10.85 -11.30 10.95
CA GLY A 87 -9.61 -11.61 10.24
C GLY A 87 -9.28 -10.58 9.16
N SER A 88 -10.26 -10.24 8.32
CA SER A 88 -10.13 -9.20 7.30
C SER A 88 -9.86 -7.83 7.92
N LEU A 89 -10.53 -7.48 9.02
CA LEU A 89 -10.33 -6.20 9.71
C LEU A 89 -8.91 -6.09 10.27
N LEU A 90 -8.42 -7.12 10.97
CA LEU A 90 -7.07 -7.13 11.53
C LEU A 90 -5.99 -7.07 10.44
N LEU A 91 -6.17 -7.81 9.33
CA LEU A 91 -5.25 -7.78 8.20
C LEU A 91 -5.23 -6.42 7.50
N ALA A 92 -6.38 -5.82 7.24
CA ALA A 92 -6.48 -4.50 6.61
C ALA A 92 -5.92 -3.40 7.52
N ALA A 93 -6.32 -3.36 8.79
CA ALA A 93 -5.87 -2.35 9.74
C ALA A 93 -4.36 -2.43 10.01
N SER A 94 -3.81 -3.65 10.15
CA SER A 94 -2.37 -3.85 10.37
C SER A 94 -1.50 -3.45 9.17
N GLY A 95 -2.06 -3.40 7.96
CA GLY A 95 -1.40 -2.83 6.79
C GLY A 95 -1.55 -1.32 6.69
N PHE A 96 -2.75 -0.79 6.93
CA PHE A 96 -3.07 0.62 6.66
C PHE A 96 -2.40 1.58 7.65
N VAL A 97 -2.31 1.20 8.92
CA VAL A 97 -1.70 2.05 9.96
C VAL A 97 -0.21 2.32 9.66
N PRO A 98 0.64 1.30 9.42
CA PRO A 98 2.03 1.55 9.01
C PRO A 98 2.15 2.35 7.71
N THR A 99 1.30 2.06 6.71
CA THR A 99 1.32 2.77 5.42
C THR A 99 1.11 4.27 5.62
N MET A 100 0.10 4.65 6.40
CA MET A 100 -0.22 6.06 6.63
C MET A 100 0.85 6.75 7.50
N MET A 101 1.37 6.05 8.52
CA MET A 101 2.30 6.66 9.49
C MET A 101 3.76 6.69 9.04
N ARG A 102 4.20 5.75 8.20
CA ARG A 102 5.60 5.59 7.83
C ARG A 102 5.82 5.61 6.32
N THR A 103 5.05 4.82 5.57
CA THR A 103 5.29 4.64 4.13
C THR A 103 4.99 5.91 3.34
N VAL A 104 3.88 6.60 3.59
CA VAL A 104 3.51 7.85 2.90
C VAL A 104 4.51 8.99 3.18
N PRO A 105 4.90 9.28 4.44
CA PRO A 105 5.95 10.26 4.71
C PRO A 105 7.29 9.92 4.06
N ASN A 106 7.71 8.64 4.10
CA ASN A 106 8.96 8.18 3.49
C ASN A 106 8.93 8.30 1.96
N ALA A 107 7.81 7.94 1.32
CA ALA A 107 7.60 8.10 -0.11
C ALA A 107 7.63 9.58 -0.53
N ARG A 108 7.04 10.46 0.27
CA ARG A 108 7.09 11.91 0.02
C ARG A 108 8.52 12.45 0.14
N ARG A 109 9.29 12.03 1.16
CA ARG A 109 10.71 12.37 1.30
C ARG A 109 11.52 11.90 0.10
N LEU A 110 11.30 10.66 -0.33
CA LEU A 110 11.94 10.09 -1.51
C LEU A 110 11.59 10.86 -2.78
N GLY A 111 10.33 11.28 -2.94
CA GLY A 111 9.87 12.10 -4.06
C GLY A 111 10.40 13.55 -4.06
N MET A 112 10.75 14.10 -2.90
CA MET A 112 11.44 15.39 -2.81
C MET A 112 12.91 15.30 -3.24
N GLY A 113 13.54 14.13 -3.07
CA GLY A 113 14.91 13.87 -3.53
C GLY A 113 15.98 14.70 -2.82
N THR A 114 15.68 15.24 -1.64
CA THR A 114 16.57 16.15 -0.88
C THR A 114 17.57 15.41 0.02
N ASP A 115 17.33 14.13 0.31
CA ASP A 115 18.17 13.29 1.16
C ASP A 115 19.42 12.78 0.41
N THR A 116 20.45 12.33 1.13
CA THR A 116 21.66 11.71 0.53
C THR A 116 21.31 10.41 -0.22
N ALA A 117 22.16 9.99 -1.17
CA ALA A 117 21.92 8.76 -1.93
C ALA A 117 21.82 7.50 -1.04
N GLU A 118 22.59 7.45 0.05
CA GLU A 118 22.51 6.39 1.07
C GLU A 118 21.14 6.38 1.76
N GLU A 119 20.66 7.55 2.19
CA GLU A 119 19.38 7.66 2.88
C GLU A 119 18.20 7.36 1.95
N GLN A 120 18.25 7.85 0.71
CA GLN A 120 17.26 7.52 -0.31
C GLN A 120 17.23 6.02 -0.61
N SER A 121 18.39 5.38 -0.66
CA SER A 121 18.49 3.93 -0.86
C SER A 121 17.87 3.14 0.30
N ARG A 122 18.14 3.57 1.54
CA ARG A 122 17.54 3.00 2.75
C ARG A 122 16.01 3.16 2.75
N LEU A 123 15.52 4.35 2.42
CA LEU A 123 14.08 4.64 2.33
C LEU A 123 13.42 3.82 1.23
N ALA A 124 13.99 3.76 0.02
CA ALA A 124 13.45 3.01 -1.10
C ALA A 124 13.31 1.51 -0.78
N ARG A 125 14.32 0.91 -0.13
CA ARG A 125 14.27 -0.49 0.32
C ARG A 125 13.22 -0.70 1.41
N ALA A 126 13.09 0.23 2.35
CA ALA A 126 12.09 0.16 3.41
C ALA A 126 10.67 0.22 2.83
N VAL A 127 10.40 1.16 1.92
CA VAL A 127 9.12 1.30 1.21
C VAL A 127 8.81 0.04 0.40
N CYS A 128 9.76 -0.48 -0.37
CA CYS A 128 9.59 -1.72 -1.13
C CYS A 128 9.16 -2.89 -0.24
N ARG A 129 9.81 -3.05 0.92
CA ARG A 129 9.48 -4.12 1.88
C ARG A 129 8.08 -3.93 2.45
N ASP A 130 7.72 -2.70 2.83
CA ASP A 130 6.40 -2.39 3.38
C ASP A 130 5.29 -2.63 2.34
N HIS A 131 5.51 -2.29 1.07
CA HIS A 131 4.61 -2.59 -0.03
C HIS A 131 4.46 -4.09 -0.31
N MET A 132 5.54 -4.87 -0.24
CA MET A 132 5.43 -6.33 -0.37
C MET A 132 4.57 -6.96 0.73
N PHE A 133 4.75 -6.54 1.99
CA PHE A 133 3.91 -7.03 3.08
C PHE A 133 2.46 -6.56 2.93
N SER A 134 2.25 -5.32 2.51
CA SER A 134 0.90 -4.77 2.27
C SER A 134 0.20 -5.51 1.13
N PHE A 135 0.91 -5.85 0.05
CA PHE A 135 0.39 -6.63 -1.07
C PHE A 135 -0.07 -8.01 -0.60
N ALA A 136 0.77 -8.71 0.17
CA ALA A 136 0.41 -10.02 0.73
C ALA A 136 -0.84 -9.93 1.63
N ARG A 137 -0.91 -8.94 2.53
CA ARG A 137 -2.09 -8.73 3.40
C ARG A 137 -3.35 -8.46 2.60
N MET A 138 -3.29 -7.57 1.62
CA MET A 138 -4.46 -7.23 0.80
C MET A 138 -4.91 -8.40 -0.09
N ALA A 139 -3.98 -9.23 -0.57
CA ALA A 139 -4.30 -10.46 -1.27
C ALA A 139 -5.06 -11.43 -0.35
N CYS A 140 -4.62 -11.61 0.90
CA CYS A 140 -5.34 -12.41 1.88
C CYS A 140 -6.73 -11.84 2.18
N VAL A 141 -6.87 -10.51 2.35
CA VAL A 141 -8.18 -9.86 2.57
C VAL A 141 -9.10 -10.12 1.39
N LEU A 142 -8.62 -9.95 0.15
CA LEU A 142 -9.41 -10.20 -1.05
C LEU A 142 -9.85 -11.67 -1.13
N ILE A 143 -8.96 -12.62 -0.88
CA ILE A 143 -9.29 -14.05 -0.87
C ILE A 143 -10.36 -14.35 0.18
N LEU A 144 -10.23 -13.83 1.40
CA LEU A 144 -11.22 -14.01 2.46
C LEU A 144 -12.59 -13.46 2.05
N GLN A 145 -12.64 -12.27 1.45
CA GLN A 145 -13.87 -11.64 0.97
C GLN A 145 -14.49 -12.37 -0.22
N LEU A 146 -13.69 -13.03 -1.06
CA LEU A 146 -14.16 -13.86 -2.16
C LEU A 146 -14.67 -15.24 -1.71
N ILE A 147 -14.15 -15.77 -0.59
CA ILE A 147 -14.62 -17.02 0.03
C ILE A 147 -15.91 -16.79 0.82
N ALA A 148 -16.06 -15.62 1.44
CA ALA A 148 -17.22 -15.18 2.21
C ALA A 148 -18.53 -15.01 1.41
N ARG A 149 -18.55 -15.39 0.12
CA ARG A 149 -19.72 -15.31 -0.75
C ARG A 149 -20.96 -15.98 -0.16
#